data_AF-A0A9E2KY24-F1
#
_entry.id   AF-A0A9E2KY24-F1
#
_cell.length_a   1.000
_cell.length_b   1.000
_cell.length_c   1.000
_cell.angle_alpha   90.00
_cell.angle_beta   90.00
_cell.angle_gamma   90.00
#
_symmetry.space_group_name_H-M   'P 1'
#
loop_
_entity.id
_entity.type
_entity.pdbx_description
1 polymer ?
#
loop_
_entity_poly.entity_id
_entity_poly.type
_entity_poly.pdbx_seq_one_letter_code
_entity_poly.pdbx_strand_id
1 'polypeptide(L)' 'MIIGAIEAGGTKFICGVGNEKGEIFEKVSFPTETPEITLA' A
#
# COMPACT_ATOMS: atom_id res chain seq x y z
N MET A 1 -2.99 -5.47 16.98
CA MET A 1 -1.77 -4.87 16.40
C MET A 1 -2.15 -3.93 15.26
N ILE A 2 -1.40 -2.85 15.01
CA ILE A 2 -1.54 -2.07 13.76
C ILE A 2 -0.48 -2.59 12.77
N ILE A 3 -0.90 -2.94 11.57
CA ILE A 3 -0.06 -3.52 10.52
C ILE A 3 -0.14 -2.64 9.27
N GLY A 4 1.01 -2.24 8.74
CA GLY A 4 1.13 -1.63 7.42
C GLY A 4 1.44 -2.68 6.36
N ALA A 5 0.84 -2.55 5.18
CA ALA A 5 1.08 -3.44 4.04
C ALA A 5 1.25 -2.65 2.73
N ILE A 6 2.10 -3.16 1.85
CA ILE A 6 2.33 -2.63 0.50
C ILE A 6 2.15 -3.78 -0.50
N GLU A 7 1.24 -3.60 -1.46
CA GLU A 7 1.09 -4.45 -2.64
C GLU A 7 1.66 -3.70 -3.85
N ALA A 8 2.90 -4.05 -4.22
CA ALA A 8 3.65 -3.42 -5.31
C ALA A 8 3.37 -4.13 -6.64
N GLY A 9 2.40 -3.62 -7.41
CA GLY A 9 2.09 -4.10 -8.76
C GLY A 9 2.84 -3.31 -9.84
N GLY A 10 2.91 -3.84 -11.06
CA GLY A 10 3.51 -3.14 -12.20
C GLY A 10 2.70 -1.94 -12.71
N THR A 11 1.40 -1.88 -12.40
CA THR A 11 0.49 -0.81 -12.85
C THR A 11 0.12 0.17 -11.74
N LYS A 12 0.04 -0.32 -10.50
CA LYS A 12 -0.32 0.48 -9.33
C LYS A 12 0.32 -0.09 -8.07
N PHE A 13 0.54 0.80 -7.11
CA PHE A 13 0.80 0.45 -5.72
C PHE A 13 -0.49 0.56 -4.91
N ILE A 14 -0.64 -0.32 -3.93
CA ILE A 14 -1.65 -0.22 -2.89
C ILE A 14 -0.93 -0.24 -1.55
N CYS A 15 -1.19 0.77 -0.73
CA CYS A 15 -0.71 0.82 0.65
C CYS A 15 -1.91 0.83 1.58
N GLY A 16 -1.84 0.09 2.68
CA GLY A 16 -2.93 0.02 3.63
C GLY A 16 -2.48 -0.19 5.06
N VAL A 17 -3.36 0.20 5.99
CA VAL A 17 -3.21 -0.01 7.43
C VAL A 17 -4.36 -0.86 7.91
N GLY A 18 -4.07 -1.89 8.69
CA GLY A 18 -5.08 -2.81 9.22
C GLY A 18 -4.61 -3.55 10.47
N ASN A 19 -5.23 -4.68 10.76
CA ASN A 19 -4.86 -5.53 11.88
C ASN A 19 -4.67 -7.00 11.48
N GLU A 20 -4.22 -7.79 12.45
CA GLU A 20 -3.95 -9.23 12.35
C GLU A 20 -5.18 -10.10 11.99
N LYS A 21 -6.40 -9.56 12.08
CA LYS A 21 -7.64 -10.23 11.66
C LYS A 21 -8.03 -9.91 10.22
N GLY A 22 -7.24 -9.09 9.52
CA GLY A 22 -7.50 -8.66 8.15
C GLY A 22 -8.48 -7.48 8.05
N GLU A 23 -8.82 -6.81 9.15
CA GLU A 23 -9.63 -5.59 9.10
C GLU A 23 -8.77 -4.44 8.54
N ILE A 24 -9.23 -3.79 7.47
CA ILE A 24 -8.56 -2.63 6.85
C ILE A 24 -9.14 -1.36 7.43
N PHE A 25 -8.28 -0.52 8.00
CA PHE A 25 -8.66 0.79 8.55
C PHE A 25 -8.53 1.88 7.50
N GLU A 26 -7.44 1.85 6.71
CA GLU A 26 -7.19 2.82 5.66
C GLU A 26 -6.48 2.16 4.47
N LYS A 27 -6.74 2.66 3.26
CA LYS A 27 -5.99 2.28 2.07
C LYS A 27 -5.87 3.44 1.10
N VAL A 28 -4.77 3.46 0.35
CA VAL A 28 -4.56 4.33 -0.80
C VAL A 28 -4.10 3.50 -2.00
N SER A 29 -4.38 3.98 -3.21
CA SER A 29 -3.86 3.38 -4.43
C SER A 29 -3.47 4.45 -5.43
N PHE A 30 -2.31 4.27 -6.05
CA PHE A 30 -1.73 5.22 -7.00
C PHE A 30 -0.95 4.46 -8.09
N PRO A 31 -0.78 5.05 -9.29
CA PRO A 31 -0.02 4.42 -10.38
C PRO A 31 1.40 4.06 -9.96
N THR A 32 1.94 2.99 -10.54
CA THR A 32 3.37 2.68 -10.41
C THR A 32 4.14 3.54 -11.41
N GLU A 33 5.15 4.25 -10.93
CA GLU A 33 6.06 5.06 -11.73
C GLU A 33 7.51 4.59 -11.53
N THR A 34 8.50 5.45 -11.77
CA THR A 34 9.88 5.12 -11.39
C THR A 34 9.98 4.98 -9.86
N PRO A 35 10.97 4.23 -9.34
CA PRO A 35 11.12 4.03 -7.90
C PRO A 35 11.24 5.35 -7.12
N GLU A 36 11.87 6.37 -7.69
CA GLU A 36 12.05 7.67 -7.04
C GLU A 36 10.72 8.42 -6.84
N ILE A 37 9.74 8.22 -7.73
CA ILE A 37 8.40 8.83 -7.61
C ILE A 37 7.52 7.97 -6.72
N THR A 38 7.55 6.65 -6.91
CA THR A 38 6.63 5.70 -6.23
C THR A 38 6.95 5.55 -4.74
N LEU A 39 8.21 5.74 -4.34
CA LEU A 39 8.70 5.56 -2.96
C LEU A 39 9.08 6.86 -2.24
N ALA A 40 8.75 8.02 -2.82
CA ALA A 40 9.01 9.34 -2.25
C ALA A 40 8.23 9.62 -0.96
#